data_AF-A0A9E0JD41-F1
#
_entry.id   AF-A0A9E0JD41-F1
#
_cell.length_a   1.000
_cell.length_b   1.000
_cell.length_c   1.000
_cell.angle_alpha   90.00
_cell.angle_beta   90.00
_cell.angle_gamma   90.00
#
_symmetry.space_group_name_H-M   'P 1'
#
loop_
_entity.id
_entity.type
_entity.pdbx_description
1 polymer ?
#
loop_
_entity_poly.entity_id
_entity_poly.type
_entity_poly.pdbx_seq_one_letter_code
_entity_poly.pdbx_strand_id
1 'polypeptide(L)'
;MAIELSFQSSGLMTYAKSDKEIDLKEKKLSAKEISNTYLMEYQLKISNESKENFGGQVKAFRLSDIGYNGKPIAELSQDEAAELVSEDGFFGIAKTSERIANFVINGAGDDLEKLQAGKKGMLQGFKEAEALWGEKLPEISYTTMEKALAMVDARISELGGSVLDTSV
;
A
#
# COMPACT_ATOMS: atom_id res chain seq x y z
N MET A 1 6.69 49.55 -16.73
CA MET A 1 5.56 48.77 -17.27
C MET A 1 5.31 47.65 -16.27
N ALA A 2 4.21 47.73 -15.54
CA ALA A 2 3.91 46.85 -14.41
C ALA A 2 3.25 45.56 -14.92
N ILE A 3 3.64 44.42 -14.35
CA ILE A 3 2.84 43.20 -14.39
C ILE A 3 2.64 42.80 -12.93
N GLU A 4 1.43 43.06 -12.43
CA GLU A 4 0.96 42.49 -11.17
C GLU A 4 0.60 41.02 -11.39
N LEU A 5 1.15 40.15 -10.54
CA LEU A 5 0.61 38.81 -10.30
C LEU A 5 0.32 38.73 -8.81
N SER A 6 -0.94 38.98 -8.46
CA SER A 6 -1.46 38.76 -7.12
C SER A 6 -1.83 37.28 -6.98
N PHE A 7 -1.14 36.59 -6.07
CA PHE A 7 -1.64 35.36 -5.47
C PHE A 7 -1.58 35.55 -3.94
N GLN A 8 -2.74 35.81 -3.35
CA GLN A 8 -2.93 35.75 -1.91
C GLN A 8 -2.94 34.28 -1.49
N SER A 9 -1.86 33.82 -0.88
CA SER A 9 -1.87 32.64 -0.02
C SER A 9 -1.77 33.13 1.42
N SER A 10 -2.92 33.22 2.07
CA SER A 10 -3.06 33.44 3.51
C SER A 10 -2.62 32.18 4.26
N GLY A 11 -1.42 32.22 4.84
CA GLY A 11 -0.94 31.22 5.81
C GLY A 11 0.52 31.46 6.14
N LEU A 12 0.80 31.77 7.40
CA LEU A 12 2.11 32.19 7.91
C LEU A 12 3.24 31.21 7.52
N MET A 13 4.27 31.73 6.85
CA MET A 13 5.62 31.15 6.91
C MET A 13 6.53 32.21 7.52
N THR A 14 6.70 32.14 8.83
CA THR A 14 7.75 32.88 9.54
C THR A 14 9.10 32.32 9.09
N TYR A 15 9.80 33.06 8.24
CA TYR A 15 11.18 32.78 7.90
C TYR A 15 12.06 33.07 9.12
N ALA A 16 12.53 32.04 9.80
CA ALA A 16 13.66 32.18 10.71
C ALA A 16 14.90 32.47 9.86
N LYS A 17 15.42 33.71 9.93
CA LYS A 17 16.74 34.03 9.40
C LYS A 17 17.77 33.19 10.16
N SER A 18 18.48 32.33 9.43
CA SER A 18 19.68 31.67 9.92
C SER A 18 20.87 32.60 9.63
N ASP A 19 21.48 33.14 10.68
CA ASP A 19 22.73 33.92 10.62
C ASP A 19 23.94 32.98 10.41
N LYS A 20 23.97 32.28 9.26
CA LYS A 20 25.18 31.59 8.80
C LYS A 20 25.70 32.34 7.58
N GLU A 21 26.80 33.05 7.80
CA GLU A 21 27.60 33.66 6.75
C GLU A 21 28.27 32.53 5.95
N ILE A 22 27.86 32.36 4.70
CA ILE A 22 28.47 31.39 3.78
C ILE A 22 29.62 32.13 3.08
N ASP A 23 30.87 31.77 3.42
CA ASP A 23 32.06 32.27 2.74
C ASP A 23 32.08 31.74 1.29
N LEU A 24 31.86 32.65 0.33
CA LEU A 24 31.65 32.39 -1.09
C LEU A 24 32.97 32.21 -1.88
N LYS A 25 33.96 31.52 -1.31
CA LYS A 25 35.19 31.19 -2.04
C LYS A 25 35.13 29.78 -2.62
N GLU A 26 34.84 29.77 -3.92
CA GLU A 26 35.05 28.70 -4.89
C GLU A 26 34.05 27.54 -4.93
N LYS A 27 32.84 27.82 -5.44
CA LYS A 27 32.20 27.02 -6.50
C LYS A 27 30.96 27.75 -7.02
N LYS A 28 31.00 28.16 -8.29
CA LYS A 28 29.84 28.71 -9.01
C LYS A 28 28.82 27.60 -9.24
N LEU A 29 28.04 27.26 -8.22
CA LEU A 29 26.82 26.47 -8.38
C LEU A 29 25.76 27.39 -8.97
N SER A 30 25.26 27.06 -10.15
CA SER A 30 24.22 27.84 -10.82
C SER A 30 22.93 27.83 -9.98
N ALA A 31 22.13 28.88 -10.06
CA ALA A 31 20.83 28.94 -9.37
C ALA A 31 19.92 27.74 -9.72
N LYS A 32 20.11 27.14 -10.90
CA LYS A 32 19.46 25.90 -11.33
C LYS A 32 19.95 24.67 -10.56
N GLU A 33 21.26 24.57 -10.27
CA GLU A 33 21.80 23.49 -9.45
C GLU A 33 21.36 23.63 -7.99
N ILE A 34 21.34 24.84 -7.44
CA ILE A 34 20.83 25.08 -6.08
C ILE A 34 19.34 24.75 -5.97
N SER A 35 18.52 25.18 -6.95
CA SER A 35 17.09 24.85 -7.02
C SER A 35 16.85 23.35 -7.20
N ASN A 36 17.64 22.68 -8.04
CA ASN A 36 17.55 21.23 -8.25
C ASN A 36 17.98 20.44 -7.01
N THR A 37 19.02 20.88 -6.30
CA THR A 37 19.43 20.29 -5.02
C THR A 37 18.35 20.48 -3.97
N TYR A 38 17.76 21.68 -3.86
CA TYR A 38 16.67 21.94 -2.92
C TYR A 38 15.40 21.14 -3.27
N LEU A 39 15.07 20.99 -4.56
CA LEU A 39 13.97 20.16 -5.04
C LEU A 39 14.22 18.68 -4.75
N MET A 40 15.46 18.22 -4.92
CA MET A 40 15.88 16.85 -4.64
C MET A 40 15.90 16.55 -3.13
N GLU A 41 16.31 17.51 -2.31
CA GLU A 41 16.23 17.44 -0.84
C GLU A 41 14.78 17.46 -0.35
N TYR A 42 13.92 18.29 -0.95
CA TYR A 42 12.48 18.30 -0.69
C TYR A 42 11.84 16.97 -1.12
N GLN A 43 12.19 16.44 -2.29
CA GLN A 43 11.74 15.12 -2.74
C GLN A 43 12.28 13.98 -1.86
N LEU A 44 13.52 14.06 -1.37
CA LEU A 44 14.09 13.10 -0.41
C LEU A 44 13.41 13.20 0.95
N LYS A 45 13.06 14.41 1.40
CA LYS A 45 12.32 14.65 2.64
C LYS A 45 10.88 14.17 2.54
N ILE A 46 10.16 14.50 1.46
CA ILE A 46 8.83 13.98 1.16
C ILE A 46 8.88 12.46 0.92
N SER A 47 9.93 11.93 0.31
CA SER A 47 10.14 10.47 0.15
C SER A 47 10.43 9.79 1.49
N ASN A 48 11.19 10.41 2.39
CA ASN A 48 11.42 9.90 3.75
C ASN A 48 10.15 10.01 4.60
N GLU A 49 9.43 11.14 4.59
CA GLU A 49 8.17 11.33 5.33
C GLU A 49 7.01 10.47 4.76
N SER A 50 6.98 10.22 3.44
CA SER A 50 6.02 9.28 2.82
C SER A 50 6.41 7.81 2.99
N LYS A 51 7.72 7.48 3.08
CA LYS A 51 8.19 6.16 3.51
C LYS A 51 7.90 5.89 4.97
N GLU A 52 7.90 6.90 5.84
CA GLU A 52 7.57 6.73 7.26
C GLU A 52 6.08 6.39 7.47
N ASN A 53 5.17 6.97 6.68
CA ASN A 53 3.72 6.76 6.88
C ASN A 53 3.08 5.57 6.12
N PHE A 54 3.67 5.04 5.05
CA PHE A 54 3.19 3.78 4.42
C PHE A 54 4.25 2.68 4.47
N GLY A 55 5.52 3.01 4.24
CA GLY A 55 6.63 2.05 4.33
C GLY A 55 6.99 1.63 5.77
N GLY A 56 6.78 2.49 6.77
CA GLY A 56 6.94 2.16 8.19
C GLY A 56 5.86 1.20 8.69
N GLN A 57 4.61 1.39 8.24
CA GLN A 57 3.49 0.48 8.53
C GLN A 57 3.67 -0.89 7.85
N VAL A 58 4.16 -0.93 6.61
CA VAL A 58 4.40 -2.19 5.87
C VAL A 58 5.60 -2.97 6.43
N LYS A 59 6.64 -2.31 6.96
CA LYS A 59 7.73 -2.99 7.69
C LYS A 59 7.28 -3.62 9.02
N ALA A 60 6.16 -3.17 9.57
CA ALA A 60 5.58 -3.70 10.80
C ALA A 60 4.66 -4.90 10.56
N PHE A 61 4.25 -5.19 9.31
CA PHE A 61 3.38 -6.33 9.02
C PHE A 61 4.19 -7.63 9.06
N ARG A 62 4.07 -8.36 10.16
CA ARG A 62 4.73 -9.65 10.39
C ARG A 62 3.75 -10.78 10.13
N LEU A 63 4.28 -11.96 9.80
CA LEU A 63 3.44 -13.17 9.67
C LEU A 63 2.67 -13.49 10.97
N SER A 64 3.20 -13.10 12.13
CA SER A 64 2.52 -13.20 13.42
C SER A 64 1.23 -12.38 13.49
N ASP A 65 1.15 -11.26 12.77
CA ASP A 65 0.00 -10.34 12.85
C ASP A 65 -1.23 -10.91 12.15
N ILE A 66 -1.01 -11.81 11.19
CA ILE A 66 -2.07 -12.62 10.57
C ILE A 66 -2.31 -13.94 11.29
N GLY A 67 -1.58 -14.21 12.39
CA GLY A 67 -1.71 -15.41 13.22
C GLY A 67 -0.74 -16.55 12.89
N TYR A 68 0.23 -16.35 11.99
CA TYR A 68 1.23 -17.37 11.66
C TYR A 68 2.42 -17.31 12.63
N ASN A 69 2.54 -18.33 13.47
CA ASN A 69 3.65 -18.48 14.42
C ASN A 69 4.53 -19.71 14.09
N GLY A 70 4.45 -20.20 12.85
CA GLY A 70 5.24 -21.34 12.38
C GLY A 70 6.70 -20.97 12.07
N LYS A 71 7.44 -21.93 11.51
CA LYS A 71 8.82 -21.71 11.06
C LYS A 71 8.92 -20.57 10.05
N PRO A 72 10.03 -19.83 9.98
CA PRO A 72 10.26 -18.87 8.91
C PRO A 72 10.04 -19.53 7.54
N ILE A 73 9.32 -18.87 6.63
CA ILE A 73 8.96 -19.45 5.33
C ILE A 73 10.21 -19.89 4.54
N ALA A 74 11.33 -19.18 4.71
CA ALA A 74 12.61 -19.50 4.08
C ALA A 74 13.30 -20.76 4.62
N GLU A 75 12.86 -21.29 5.77
CA GLU A 75 13.42 -22.47 6.44
C GLU A 75 12.51 -23.70 6.33
N LEU A 76 11.39 -23.60 5.61
CA LEU A 76 10.45 -24.70 5.43
C LEU A 76 11.02 -25.77 4.50
N SER A 77 10.81 -27.04 4.85
CA SER A 77 10.94 -28.14 3.90
C SER A 77 9.80 -28.12 2.87
N GLN A 78 9.96 -28.87 1.77
CA GLN A 78 8.91 -28.99 0.76
C GLN A 78 7.61 -29.59 1.33
N ASP A 79 7.71 -30.58 2.21
CA ASP A 79 6.56 -31.23 2.84
C ASP A 79 5.85 -30.25 3.81
N GLU A 80 6.62 -29.47 4.58
CA GLU A 80 6.06 -28.47 5.48
C GLU A 80 5.36 -27.34 4.71
N ALA A 81 5.95 -26.90 3.58
CA ALA A 81 5.32 -25.92 2.71
C ALA A 81 4.03 -26.47 2.08
N ALA A 82 4.02 -27.73 1.64
CA ALA A 82 2.84 -28.40 1.08
C ALA A 82 1.72 -28.52 2.12
N GLU A 83 2.04 -28.87 3.36
CA GLU A 83 1.07 -28.91 4.46
C GLU A 83 0.46 -27.54 4.73
N LEU A 84 1.27 -26.47 4.71
CA LEU A 84 0.79 -25.12 4.94
C LEU A 84 -0.17 -24.60 3.86
N VAL A 85 -0.05 -25.06 2.62
CA VAL A 85 -0.94 -24.67 1.50
C VAL A 85 -2.06 -25.69 1.23
N SER A 86 -2.10 -26.80 1.99
CA SER A 86 -3.16 -27.79 1.92
C SER A 86 -4.53 -27.20 2.30
N GLU A 87 -5.61 -27.94 2.08
CA GLU A 87 -6.98 -27.50 2.38
C GLU A 87 -7.15 -27.00 3.81
N ASP A 88 -6.57 -27.72 4.78
CA ASP A 88 -6.56 -27.37 6.20
C ASP A 88 -5.34 -26.54 6.63
N GLY A 89 -4.39 -26.31 5.71
CA GLY A 89 -3.16 -25.58 5.93
C GLY A 89 -3.39 -24.12 6.28
N PHE A 90 -2.45 -23.50 7.01
CA PHE A 90 -2.59 -22.10 7.41
C PHE A 90 -2.77 -21.17 6.21
N PHE A 91 -1.99 -21.35 5.15
CA PHE A 91 -2.08 -20.62 3.87
C PHE A 91 -3.00 -21.29 2.84
N GLY A 92 -3.75 -22.31 3.24
CA GLY A 92 -4.76 -22.95 2.40
C GLY A 92 -5.81 -21.97 1.88
N ILE A 93 -6.44 -22.32 0.76
CA ILE A 93 -7.37 -21.46 0.03
C ILE A 93 -8.45 -20.88 0.97
N ALA A 94 -9.13 -21.75 1.73
CA ALA A 94 -10.26 -21.35 2.57
C ALA A 94 -9.86 -20.32 3.64
N LYS A 95 -8.78 -20.60 4.37
CA LYS A 95 -8.31 -19.72 5.46
C LYS A 95 -7.71 -18.42 4.93
N THR A 96 -6.98 -18.48 3.81
CA THR A 96 -6.41 -17.27 3.20
C THR A 96 -7.49 -16.36 2.62
N SER A 97 -8.47 -16.92 1.92
CA SER A 97 -9.57 -16.14 1.36
C SER A 97 -10.38 -15.46 2.46
N GLU A 98 -10.67 -16.18 3.56
CA GLU A 98 -11.36 -15.65 4.72
C GLU A 98 -10.58 -14.48 5.36
N ARG A 99 -9.26 -14.62 5.57
CA ARG A 99 -8.45 -13.53 6.13
C ARG A 99 -8.47 -12.28 5.26
N ILE A 100 -8.38 -12.43 3.93
CA ILE A 100 -8.41 -11.29 3.00
C ILE A 100 -9.80 -10.63 3.03
N ALA A 101 -10.87 -11.41 2.93
CA ALA A 101 -12.23 -10.88 2.94
C ALA A 101 -12.54 -10.19 4.27
N ASN A 102 -12.21 -10.82 5.40
CA ASN A 102 -12.43 -10.27 6.74
C ASN A 102 -11.63 -9.00 6.99
N PHE A 103 -10.43 -8.86 6.42
CA PHE A 103 -9.68 -7.60 6.51
C PHE A 103 -10.50 -6.44 5.91
N VAL A 104 -11.12 -6.66 4.74
CA VAL A 104 -11.97 -5.67 4.09
C VAL A 104 -13.28 -5.46 4.83
N ILE A 105 -13.98 -6.55 5.17
CA ILE A 105 -15.29 -6.50 5.84
C ILE A 105 -15.17 -5.81 7.20
N ASN A 106 -14.17 -6.19 8.01
CA ASN A 106 -13.97 -5.58 9.33
C ASN A 106 -13.51 -4.12 9.22
N GLY A 107 -12.70 -3.79 8.21
CA GLY A 107 -12.25 -2.43 7.97
C GLY A 107 -13.36 -1.50 7.46
N ALA A 108 -14.29 -2.03 6.66
CA ALA A 108 -15.42 -1.29 6.11
C ALA A 108 -16.64 -1.24 7.04
N GLY A 109 -16.86 -2.28 7.84
CA GLY A 109 -18.07 -2.46 8.63
C GLY A 109 -19.30 -2.60 7.73
N ASP A 110 -20.31 -1.76 7.99
CA ASP A 110 -21.58 -1.75 7.25
C ASP A 110 -21.62 -0.68 6.14
N ASP A 111 -20.48 -0.05 5.88
CA ASP A 111 -20.36 1.02 4.89
C ASP A 111 -20.18 0.43 3.48
N LEU A 112 -21.24 0.48 2.69
CA LEU A 112 -21.28 -0.04 1.31
C LEU A 112 -20.21 0.61 0.41
N GLU A 113 -19.96 1.91 0.53
CA GLU A 113 -18.96 2.58 -0.30
C GLU A 113 -17.56 2.07 0.03
N LYS A 114 -17.27 1.84 1.33
CA LYS A 114 -15.99 1.27 1.76
C LYS A 114 -15.83 -0.20 1.37
N LEU A 115 -16.91 -0.99 1.42
CA LEU A 115 -16.86 -2.39 0.95
C LEU A 115 -16.52 -2.45 -0.54
N GLN A 116 -17.16 -1.61 -1.37
CA GLN A 116 -16.88 -1.50 -2.80
C GLN A 116 -15.45 -1.01 -3.07
N ALA A 117 -14.99 0.01 -2.32
CA ALA A 117 -13.62 0.50 -2.42
C ALA A 117 -12.61 -0.58 -2.01
N GLY A 118 -12.90 -1.34 -0.96
CA GLY A 118 -12.09 -2.47 -0.50
C GLY A 118 -12.01 -3.58 -1.55
N LYS A 119 -13.15 -3.95 -2.16
CA LYS A 119 -13.19 -4.90 -3.28
C LYS A 119 -12.31 -4.46 -4.45
N LYS A 120 -12.41 -3.18 -4.85
CA LYS A 120 -11.55 -2.61 -5.89
C LYS A 120 -10.07 -2.65 -5.49
N GLY A 121 -9.78 -2.38 -4.22
CA GLY A 121 -8.43 -2.49 -3.65
C GLY A 121 -7.87 -3.91 -3.73
N MET A 122 -8.68 -4.93 -3.44
CA MET A 122 -8.28 -6.35 -3.56
C MET A 122 -7.84 -6.69 -4.99
N LEU A 123 -8.63 -6.32 -5.99
CA LEU A 123 -8.32 -6.58 -7.41
C LEU A 123 -7.07 -5.84 -7.87
N GLN A 124 -6.94 -4.58 -7.47
CA GLN A 124 -5.77 -3.77 -7.80
C GLN A 124 -4.50 -4.38 -7.18
N GLY A 125 -4.56 -4.76 -5.89
CA GLY A 125 -3.45 -5.41 -5.21
C GLY A 125 -3.10 -6.77 -5.82
N PHE A 126 -4.09 -7.56 -6.25
CA PHE A 126 -3.86 -8.83 -6.95
C PHE A 126 -3.12 -8.62 -8.28
N LYS A 127 -3.56 -7.65 -9.08
CA LYS A 127 -2.91 -7.29 -10.35
C LYS A 127 -1.49 -6.79 -10.14
N GLU A 128 -1.25 -6.00 -9.10
CA GLU A 128 0.10 -5.55 -8.74
C GLU A 128 0.99 -6.72 -8.31
N ALA A 129 0.45 -7.66 -7.51
CA ALA A 129 1.17 -8.86 -7.11
C ALA A 129 1.54 -9.74 -8.32
N GLU A 130 0.62 -9.90 -9.28
CA GLU A 130 0.91 -10.61 -10.53
C GLU A 130 1.99 -9.92 -11.36
N ALA A 131 1.92 -8.60 -11.49
CA ALA A 131 2.95 -7.84 -12.20
C ALA A 131 4.34 -7.97 -11.53
N LEU A 132 4.39 -7.98 -10.19
CA LEU A 132 5.62 -8.19 -9.42
C LEU A 132 6.14 -9.62 -9.51
N TRP A 133 5.25 -10.60 -9.67
CA TRP A 133 5.60 -12.00 -9.89
C TRP A 133 6.30 -12.20 -11.24
N GLY A 134 5.99 -11.35 -12.23
CA GLY A 134 6.62 -11.33 -13.55
C GLY A 134 6.01 -12.29 -14.56
N GLU A 135 5.10 -13.16 -14.10
CA GLU A 135 4.29 -14.09 -14.89
C GLU A 135 2.90 -14.19 -14.25
N LYS A 136 2.03 -15.04 -14.81
CA LYS A 136 0.75 -15.33 -14.15
C LYS A 136 0.99 -15.97 -12.79
N LEU A 137 0.19 -15.56 -11.81
CA LEU A 137 0.21 -16.20 -10.50
C LEU A 137 -0.21 -17.68 -10.61
N PRO A 138 0.23 -18.54 -9.69
CA PRO A 138 -0.26 -19.92 -9.61
C PRO A 138 -1.79 -19.97 -9.47
N GLU A 139 -2.44 -21.01 -9.99
CA GLU A 139 -3.90 -21.19 -9.98
C GLU A 139 -4.51 -21.05 -8.57
N ILE A 140 -3.82 -21.57 -7.55
CA ILE A 140 -4.23 -21.45 -6.14
C ILE A 140 -4.48 -19.98 -5.72
N SER A 141 -3.70 -19.03 -6.25
CA SER A 141 -3.84 -17.61 -5.95
C SER A 141 -5.13 -17.03 -6.53
N TYR A 142 -5.48 -17.41 -7.76
CA TYR A 142 -6.74 -17.01 -8.41
C TYR A 142 -7.94 -17.56 -7.65
N THR A 143 -7.96 -18.88 -7.38
CA THR A 143 -9.04 -19.53 -6.63
C THR A 143 -9.22 -18.93 -5.23
N THR A 144 -8.12 -18.54 -4.58
CA THR A 144 -8.16 -17.85 -3.28
C THR A 144 -8.78 -16.47 -3.38
N MET A 145 -8.40 -15.69 -4.40
CA MET A 145 -8.91 -14.34 -4.60
C MET A 145 -10.39 -14.34 -5.01
N GLU A 146 -10.80 -15.24 -5.89
CA GLU A 146 -12.21 -15.43 -6.28
C GLU A 146 -13.09 -15.72 -5.06
N LYS A 147 -12.68 -16.65 -4.19
CA LYS A 147 -13.41 -16.94 -2.95
C LYS A 147 -13.46 -15.73 -2.01
N ALA A 148 -12.38 -14.96 -1.90
CA ALA A 148 -12.34 -13.77 -1.06
C ALA A 148 -13.31 -12.69 -1.59
N LEU A 149 -13.31 -12.44 -2.90
CA LEU A 149 -14.22 -11.50 -3.55
C LEU A 149 -15.68 -11.92 -3.36
N ALA A 150 -15.99 -13.21 -3.52
CA ALA A 150 -17.33 -13.73 -3.29
C ALA A 150 -17.83 -13.49 -1.86
N MET A 151 -16.97 -13.58 -0.85
CA MET A 151 -17.34 -13.27 0.55
C MET A 151 -17.64 -11.78 0.74
N VAL A 152 -16.86 -10.89 0.13
CA VAL A 152 -17.13 -9.44 0.17
C VAL A 152 -18.42 -9.10 -0.59
N ASP A 153 -18.67 -9.76 -1.72
CA ASP A 153 -19.90 -9.60 -2.49
C ASP A 153 -21.14 -10.07 -1.76
N ALA A 154 -21.03 -11.19 -1.03
CA ALA A 154 -22.08 -11.65 -0.13
C ALA A 154 -22.37 -10.58 0.92
N ARG A 155 -21.34 -9.99 1.55
CA ARG A 155 -21.51 -8.92 2.54
C ARG A 155 -22.17 -7.67 1.96
N ILE A 156 -21.76 -7.25 0.76
CA ILE A 156 -22.39 -6.12 0.05
C ILE A 156 -23.87 -6.41 -0.22
N SER A 157 -24.18 -7.62 -0.67
CA SER A 157 -25.55 -8.07 -0.97
C SER A 157 -26.43 -8.10 0.27
N GLU A 158 -25.91 -8.59 1.40
CA GLU A 158 -26.61 -8.60 2.70
C GLU A 158 -27.02 -7.19 3.15
N LEU A 159 -26.21 -6.18 2.84
CA LEU A 159 -26.46 -4.78 3.15
C LEU A 159 -27.32 -4.07 2.09
N GLY A 160 -27.80 -4.79 1.07
CA GLY A 160 -28.63 -4.26 -0.01
C GLY A 160 -27.86 -3.48 -1.09
N GLY A 161 -26.54 -3.61 -1.13
CA GLY A 161 -25.70 -3.04 -2.18
C GLY A 161 -25.70 -3.86 -3.47
N SER A 162 -25.42 -3.20 -4.60
CA SER A 162 -25.24 -3.89 -5.88
C SER A 162 -23.84 -4.49 -5.96
N VAL A 163 -23.74 -5.78 -6.25
CA VAL A 163 -22.45 -6.43 -6.55
C VAL A 163 -21.97 -5.97 -7.93
N LEU A 164 -20.73 -5.48 -8.01
CA LEU A 164 -20.07 -5.18 -9.28
C LEU A 164 -19.40 -6.45 -9.81
N ASP A 165 -19.56 -6.75 -11.10
CA ASP A 165 -18.86 -7.88 -11.72
C ASP A 165 -17.38 -7.56 -11.86
N THR A 166 -16.58 -8.18 -11.00
CA THR A 166 -15.14 -7.94 -10.95
C THR A 166 -14.45 -9.23 -10.49
N SER A 167 -14.27 -10.15 -11.44
CA SER A 167 -13.43 -11.34 -11.29
C SER A 167 -11.96 -11.00 -11.56
N VAL A 168 -11.06 -11.85 -11.07
CA VAL A 168 -9.61 -11.80 -11.39
C VAL A 168 -9.26 -12.66 -12.59
#